data_AF-A0A0R2JJT0-F1
#
_entry.id   AF-A0A0R2JJT0-F1
#
_cell.length_a   1.000
_cell.length_b   1.000
_cell.length_c   1.000
_cell.angle_alpha   90.00
_cell.angle_beta   90.00
_cell.angle_gamma   90.00
#
_symmetry.space_group_name_H-M   'P 1'
#
loop_
_entity.id
_entity.type
_entity.pdbx_description
1 polymer ?
#
loop_
_entity_poly.entity_id
_entity_poly.type
_entity_poly.pdbx_seq_one_letter_code
_entity_poly.pdbx_strand_id
1 'polypeptide(L)' 'MISPAILLGMQIFAAVMILPTVIYSVGHRLMRPFPRVFNALHIVFGGYMLSVLLAALTVLIVN' A
#
# COMPACT_ATOMS: atom_id res chain seq x y z
N MET A 1 8.27 -26.26 9.05
CA MET A 1 7.39 -25.40 9.88
C MET A 1 7.75 -23.96 9.58
N ILE A 2 6.77 -23.10 9.30
CA ILE A 2 7.01 -21.66 9.11
C ILE A 2 7.26 -21.04 10.49
N SER A 3 8.32 -20.24 10.63
CA SER A 3 8.61 -19.60 11.91
C SER A 3 7.58 -18.49 12.20
N PRO A 4 7.31 -18.18 13.49
CA PRO A 4 6.42 -17.07 13.84
C PRO A 4 6.85 -15.72 13.23
N ALA A 5 8.16 -15.49 13.09
CA ALA A 5 8.71 -14.29 12.47
C ALA A 5 8.37 -14.19 10.98
N ILE A 6 8.45 -15.29 10.24
CA ILE A 6 8.07 -15.31 8.81
C ILE A 6 6.56 -15.04 8.68
N LEU A 7 5.73 -15.64 9.53
CA LEU A 7 4.29 -15.40 9.52
C LEU A 7 3.95 -13.93 9.78
N LEU A 8 4.59 -13.32 10.77
CA LEU A 8 4.43 -11.90 11.08
C LEU A 8 4.88 -11.01 9.90
N GLY A 9 6.02 -11.33 9.28
CA GLY A 9 6.51 -10.63 8.09
C GLY A 9 5.52 -10.67 6.92
N MET A 10 4.91 -11.84 6.66
CA MET A 10 3.86 -11.96 5.64
C MET A 10 2.61 -11.16 5.97
N GLN A 11 2.19 -11.13 7.24
CA GLN A 11 1.03 -10.33 7.68
C GLN A 11 1.29 -8.83 7.50
N ILE A 12 2.47 -8.35 7.88
CA ILE A 12 2.87 -6.95 7.68
C ILE A 12 2.90 -6.63 6.18
N PHE A 13 3.52 -7.48 5.37
CA PHE A 13 3.53 -7.31 3.91
C PHE A 13 2.11 -7.24 3.34
N ALA A 14 1.22 -8.15 3.75
CA ALA A 14 -0.17 -8.13 3.29
C ALA A 14 -0.91 -6.86 3.70
N ALA A 15 -0.70 -6.39 4.94
CA ALA A 15 -1.32 -5.16 5.45
C ALA A 15 -0.80 -3.90 4.76
N VAL A 16 0.50 -3.87 4.40
CA VAL A 16 1.15 -2.70 3.78
C VAL A 16 0.97 -2.68 2.26
N MET A 17 1.02 -3.82 1.59
CA MET A 17 1.00 -3.87 0.12
C MET A 17 -0.38 -4.30 -0.40
N ILE A 18 -0.91 -5.42 0.07
CA ILE A 18 -2.10 -6.03 -0.54
C ILE A 18 -3.36 -5.28 -0.18
N LEU A 19 -3.59 -5.02 1.11
CA LEU A 19 -4.81 -4.38 1.57
C LEU A 19 -5.02 -2.98 0.94
N PRO A 20 -4.02 -2.07 0.91
CA PRO A 20 -4.19 -0.76 0.30
C PRO A 20 -4.42 -0.84 -1.21
N THR A 21 -3.77 -1.77 -1.91
CA THR A 21 -4.00 -1.99 -3.35
C THR A 21 -5.42 -2.47 -3.63
N VAL A 22 -5.97 -3.36 -2.81
CA VAL A 22 -7.36 -3.82 -2.94
C VAL A 22 -8.33 -2.67 -2.69
N ILE A 23 -8.13 -1.91 -1.60
CA ILE A 23 -8.96 -0.74 -1.27
C ILE A 23 -8.91 0.28 -2.41
N TYR A 24 -7.72 0.60 -2.91
CA TYR A 24 -7.54 1.50 -4.04
C TYR A 24 -8.23 0.99 -5.31
N SER A 25 -8.09 -0.29 -5.63
CA SER A 25 -8.69 -0.88 -6.85
C SER A 25 -10.23 -0.83 -6.82
N VAL A 26 -10.82 -1.15 -5.66
CA VAL A 26 -12.26 -1.04 -5.43
C VAL A 26 -12.70 0.42 -5.51
N GLY A 27 -12.02 1.30 -4.77
CA GLY A 27 -12.29 2.74 -4.81
C GLY A 27 -12.16 3.34 -6.21
N HIS A 28 -11.17 2.91 -6.99
CA HIS A 28 -10.93 3.39 -8.35
C HIS A 28 -12.12 3.05 -9.26
N ARG A 29 -12.70 1.85 -9.14
CA ARG A 29 -13.92 1.50 -9.90
C ARG A 29 -15.13 2.32 -9.44
N LEU A 30 -15.35 2.41 -8.13
CA LEU A 30 -16.55 3.05 -7.57
C LEU A 30 -16.56 4.57 -7.75
N MET A 31 -15.39 5.21 -7.67
CA MET A 31 -15.27 6.66 -7.66
C MET A 31 -15.11 7.28 -9.06
N ARG A 32 -15.02 6.47 -10.13
CA ARG A 32 -14.95 6.95 -11.52
C ARG A 32 -15.98 8.02 -11.88
N PRO A 33 -17.26 7.94 -11.44
CA PRO A 33 -18.25 8.98 -11.72
C PRO A 33 -18.02 10.31 -10.98
N PHE A 34 -17.12 10.35 -9.99
CA PHE A 34 -16.85 11.50 -9.13
C PHE A 34 -15.41 11.99 -9.32
N PRO A 35 -15.12 12.85 -10.32
CA PRO A 35 -13.75 13.14 -10.76
C PRO A 35 -12.83 13.70 -9.68
N ARG A 36 -13.37 14.53 -8.77
CA ARG A 36 -12.59 15.10 -7.67
C ARG A 36 -12.16 14.03 -6.66
N VAL A 37 -13.09 13.15 -6.28
CA VAL A 37 -12.84 12.05 -5.34
C VAL A 37 -11.92 11.01 -5.97
N PHE A 38 -12.15 10.70 -7.25
CA PHE A 38 -11.28 9.83 -8.04
C PHE A 38 -9.85 10.34 -8.07
N ASN A 39 -9.63 11.62 -8.37
CA ASN A 39 -8.28 12.20 -8.38
C ASN A 39 -7.64 12.22 -6.99
N ALA A 40 -8.40 12.57 -5.95
CA ALA A 40 -7.93 12.51 -4.57
C ALA A 40 -7.48 11.09 -4.19
N LEU A 41 -8.22 10.06 -4.58
CA LEU A 41 -7.85 8.66 -4.35
C LEU A 41 -6.51 8.29 -5.00
N HIS A 42 -6.24 8.77 -6.22
CA HIS A 42 -4.96 8.52 -6.89
C HIS A 42 -3.81 9.22 -6.18
N ILE A 43 -4.00 10.47 -5.77
CA ILE A 43 -2.98 11.23 -5.05
C ILE A 43 -2.67 10.54 -3.72
N VAL A 44 -3.68 10.15 -2.95
CA VAL A 44 -3.51 9.48 -1.65
C VAL A 44 -2.81 8.13 -1.83
N PHE A 45 -3.26 7.30 -2.76
CA PHE A 45 -2.65 6.00 -3.00
C PHE A 45 -1.23 6.11 -3.55
N GLY A 46 -0.99 7.02 -4.50
CA GLY A 46 0.35 7.29 -5.03
C GLY A 46 1.31 7.79 -3.95
N GLY A 47 0.86 8.71 -3.09
CA GLY A 47 1.63 9.20 -1.95
C GLY A 47 1.95 8.10 -0.93
N TYR A 48 0.99 7.22 -0.66
CA TYR A 48 1.20 6.04 0.18
C TYR A 48 2.25 5.09 -0.41
N MET A 49 2.16 4.76 -1.71
CA MET A 49 3.15 3.89 -2.37
C MET A 49 4.55 4.51 -2.36
N LEU A 50 4.64 5.82 -2.54
CA LEU A 50 5.91 6.54 -2.45
C LEU A 50 6.50 6.47 -1.03
N SER A 51 5.68 6.65 0.02
CA SER A 51 6.19 6.58 1.39
C SER A 51 6.66 5.17 1.76
N VAL A 52 5.95 4.12 1.32
CA VAL A 52 6.38 2.73 1.50
C VAL A 52 7.69 2.46 0.78
N LEU A 53 7.85 2.92 -0.46
CA LEU A 53 9.10 2.79 -1.21
C LEU A 53 10.26 3.49 -0.50
N LEU A 54 10.05 4.74 -0.05
CA LEU A 54 11.08 5.48 0.68
C LEU A 54 11.47 4.77 1.97
N ALA A 55 10.50 4.28 2.74
CA ALA A 55 10.77 3.52 3.96
C ALA A 55 11.59 2.25 3.66
N ALA A 56 11.22 1.49 2.63
CA ALA A 56 11.96 0.29 2.21
C ALA A 56 13.40 0.62 1.79
N LEU A 57 13.59 1.69 1.01
CA LEU A 57 14.92 2.15 0.61
C LEU A 57 15.74 2.64 1.81
N THR A 58 15.13 3.37 2.74
CA THR A 58 15.80 3.79 3.98
C THR A 58 16.27 2.57 4.77
N VAL A 59 15.42 1.55 4.94
CA VAL A 59 15.84 0.33 5.63
C VAL A 59 16.99 -0.36 4.89
N LEU A 60 16.91 -0.48 3.57
CA LEU A 60 17.93 -1.15 2.73
C LEU A 60 19.28 -0.43 2.69
N ILE A 61 19.28 0.90 2.75
CA ILE A 61 20.50 1.71 2.66
C ILE A 61 21.14 1.90 4.03
N VAL A 62 20.31 2.04 5.07
CA VAL A 62 20.78 2.39 6.42
C VAL A 62 21.05 1.16 7.29
N ASN A 63 20.42 0.01 7.00
CA ASN A 63 20.68 -1.26 7.68
C ASN A 63 21.34 -2.26 6.74
#